data_AF-A0AAW4YVN2-F1
#
_entry.id   AF-A0AAW4YVN2-F1
#
_cell.length_a   1.000
_cell.length_b   1.000
_cell.length_c   1.000
_cell.angle_alpha   90.00
_cell.angle_beta   90.00
_cell.angle_gamma   90.00
#
_symmetry.space_group_name_H-M   'P 1'
#
loop_
_entity.id
_entity.type
_entity.pdbx_description
1 polymer ?
#
loop_
_entity_poly.entity_id
_entity_poly.type
_entity_poly.pdbx_seq_one_letter_code
_entity_poly.pdbx_strand_id
1 'polypeptide(L)'
;MGASLGAAVVFFVAGILFWGGFNTVMEATNSMKFCSTACHEMSWVHEEYLDRPHYQNATGVGATCSDCHVPDSWGPKMVRKIEASREVWHWMLGTINTKEKFEGKRLQLAENVWRSMLRTDSRECRNCHDWSAMDLEQQAPRAAREHARAFEQGQTCIECHQGIAHELPQDWDESPVWAYRFEHDEPVTDLPERGEPAMSLEAEELGEAVAAEGDIAATLDWSDVPALDVTLFLPGQASIEWIQDGSSHGGGRAFSFGDRCVWCHAGEEAQIGALATSAEKIETYDLGDKRGHIPMTVQASFDDDYLFMRFQWEAGEHAPLPFVDGGRMDPDNPMKLTVSFADERVDMADRGGCWASCHHDSTYMPDAPEAEALAQSELAERLDMMNGVTKYLSESRSEIEIRGRRGAARGGWDKLKDEAEIAELLGGGVYLDIARYKSGAELTESGYILEQRHLSESEAVVMTATEENGVWTAYLTRALRTGVEGDKPLATDRKYSFNVALHDDYAASRFHHVSWQYGLAFDAEIPGDFEEDMVEINATRIAR
;
A
#
# COMPACT_ATOMS: atom_id res chain seq x y z
N MET A 1 24.91 53.01 -46.53
CA MET A 1 24.74 51.94 -47.55
C MET A 1 23.26 51.58 -47.55
N GLY A 2 22.48 52.07 -48.51
CA GLY A 2 21.07 51.74 -48.63
C GLY A 2 20.90 50.56 -49.58
N ALA A 3 20.24 49.49 -49.15
CA ALA A 3 19.79 48.45 -50.07
C ALA A 3 18.86 49.10 -51.11
N SER A 4 19.03 48.78 -52.39
CA SER A 4 18.09 49.25 -53.41
C SER A 4 16.69 48.71 -53.11
N LEU A 5 15.65 49.46 -53.46
CA LEU A 5 14.25 49.01 -53.30
C LEU A 5 14.01 47.62 -53.91
N GLY A 6 14.68 47.32 -55.03
CA GLY A 6 14.65 45.98 -55.64
C GLY A 6 15.27 44.89 -54.77
N ALA A 7 16.43 45.15 -54.15
CA ALA A 7 17.05 44.20 -53.22
C ALA A 7 16.17 43.98 -51.98
N ALA A 8 15.56 45.05 -51.44
CA ALA A 8 14.66 44.95 -50.29
C ALA A 8 13.43 44.07 -50.57
N VAL A 9 12.80 44.22 -51.74
CA VAL A 9 11.66 43.38 -52.16
C VAL A 9 12.08 41.92 -52.32
N VAL A 10 13.24 41.66 -52.93
CA VAL A 10 13.75 40.29 -53.09
C VAL A 10 14.01 39.62 -51.75
N PHE A 11 14.68 40.29 -50.80
CA PHE A 11 14.92 39.73 -49.47
C PHE A 11 13.62 39.51 -48.68
N PHE A 12 12.63 40.40 -48.83
CA PHE A 12 11.33 40.25 -48.19
C PHE A 12 10.57 39.01 -48.71
N VAL A 13 10.49 38.84 -50.03
CA VAL A 13 9.84 37.66 -50.64
C VAL A 13 10.60 36.38 -50.28
N ALA A 14 11.93 36.39 -50.33
CA ALA A 14 12.74 35.27 -49.90
C ALA A 14 12.50 34.92 -48.41
N GLY A 15 12.36 35.93 -47.54
CA GLY A 15 12.02 35.76 -46.13
C GLY A 15 10.66 35.11 -45.91
N ILE A 16 9.61 35.52 -46.66
CA ILE A 16 8.28 34.91 -46.60
C ILE A 16 8.33 33.45 -47.05
N LEU A 17 8.99 33.17 -48.18
CA LEU A 17 9.11 31.80 -48.71
C LEU A 17 9.87 30.90 -47.73
N PHE A 18 10.95 31.41 -47.14
CA PHE A 18 11.70 30.69 -46.11
C PHE A 18 10.84 30.42 -44.88
N TRP A 19 10.17 31.44 -44.34
CA TRP A 19 9.33 31.29 -43.15
C TRP A 19 8.15 30.34 -43.37
N GLY A 20 7.45 30.46 -44.50
CA GLY A 20 6.34 29.58 -44.87
C GLY A 20 6.81 28.14 -45.10
N GLY A 21 7.91 27.96 -45.83
CA GLY A 21 8.51 26.64 -46.07
C GLY A 21 8.99 25.98 -44.78
N PHE A 22 9.66 26.74 -43.91
CA PHE A 22 10.13 26.27 -42.62
C PHE A 22 8.98 25.78 -41.73
N ASN A 23 7.92 26.57 -41.55
CA ASN A 23 6.79 26.17 -40.72
C ASN A 23 6.02 24.99 -41.31
N THR A 24 5.91 24.91 -42.64
CA THR A 24 5.27 23.76 -43.31
C THR A 24 6.02 22.47 -43.04
N VAL A 25 7.36 22.50 -43.09
CA VAL A 25 8.20 21.32 -42.78
C VAL A 25 8.11 20.97 -41.30
N MET A 26 8.12 21.97 -40.42
CA MET A 26 7.95 21.77 -38.98
C MET A 26 6.64 21.07 -38.65
N GLU A 27 5.53 21.49 -39.27
CA GLU A 27 4.21 20.89 -39.08
C GLU A 27 4.15 19.46 -39.66
N ALA A 28 4.67 19.26 -40.87
CA ALA A 28 4.71 17.94 -41.48
C ALA A 28 5.47 16.92 -40.62
N THR A 29 6.58 17.35 -40.00
CA THR A 29 7.41 16.52 -39.11
C THR A 29 6.86 16.39 -37.68
N ASN A 30 5.68 16.95 -37.39
CA ASN A 30 4.92 16.73 -36.15
C ASN A 30 3.68 15.86 -36.38
N SER A 31 3.36 15.54 -37.63
CA SER A 31 2.16 14.76 -37.95
C SER A 31 2.28 13.31 -37.46
N MET A 32 1.15 12.73 -37.02
CA MET A 32 1.06 11.30 -36.69
C MET A 32 1.64 10.41 -37.78
N LYS A 33 1.30 10.70 -39.04
CA LYS A 33 1.79 9.93 -40.19
C LYS A 33 3.32 9.95 -40.28
N PHE A 34 3.93 11.11 -40.08
CA PHE A 34 5.39 11.20 -40.07
C PHE A 34 5.97 10.37 -38.92
N CYS A 35 5.50 10.60 -37.69
CA CYS A 35 5.99 9.89 -36.52
C CYS A 35 5.86 8.37 -36.65
N SER A 36 4.71 7.84 -37.09
CA SER A 36 4.46 6.40 -37.12
C SER A 36 5.04 5.66 -38.34
N THR A 37 5.42 6.36 -39.41
CA THR A 37 5.84 5.70 -40.66
C THR A 37 7.21 6.12 -41.20
N ALA A 38 7.79 7.22 -40.73
CA ALA A 38 9.08 7.68 -41.23
C ALA A 38 10.24 6.75 -40.79
N CYS A 39 10.09 6.11 -39.63
CA CYS A 39 11.04 5.20 -39.03
C CYS A 39 10.34 3.88 -38.68
N HIS A 40 11.02 2.75 -38.85
CA HIS A 40 10.40 1.42 -38.69
C HIS A 40 10.20 1.06 -37.22
N GLU A 41 11.09 1.55 -36.34
CA GLU A 41 10.97 1.41 -34.89
C GLU A 41 9.71 2.08 -34.32
N MET A 42 9.18 3.09 -35.00
CA MET A 42 7.98 3.80 -34.56
C MET A 42 6.69 3.05 -34.88
N SER A 43 6.70 2.05 -35.77
CA SER A 43 5.51 1.25 -36.03
C SER A 43 5.15 0.39 -34.81
N TRP A 44 6.14 -0.14 -34.09
CA TRP A 44 5.91 -0.92 -32.86
C TRP A 44 5.29 -0.06 -31.76
N VAL A 45 5.85 1.14 -31.56
CA VAL A 45 5.36 2.12 -30.59
C VAL A 45 3.95 2.63 -30.96
N HIS A 46 3.68 2.77 -32.26
CA HIS A 46 2.36 3.16 -32.74
C HIS A 46 1.32 2.07 -32.51
N GLU A 47 1.64 0.78 -32.70
CA GLU A 47 0.73 -0.33 -32.41
C GLU A 47 0.28 -0.32 -30.94
N GLU A 48 1.22 -0.12 -30.02
CA GLU A 48 0.92 0.02 -28.58
C GLU A 48 0.02 1.22 -28.30
N TYR A 49 0.22 2.34 -28.99
CA TYR A 49 -0.57 3.54 -28.78
C TYR A 49 -2.06 3.36 -29.11
N LEU A 50 -2.40 2.48 -30.06
CA LEU A 50 -3.77 2.30 -30.55
C LEU A 50 -4.74 1.70 -29.51
N ASP A 51 -4.22 1.05 -28.45
CA ASP A 51 -5.06 0.50 -27.37
C ASP A 51 -5.20 1.45 -26.16
N ARG A 52 -4.52 2.59 -26.19
CA ARG A 52 -4.39 3.48 -25.04
C ARG A 52 -5.47 4.56 -25.00
N PRO A 53 -5.77 5.12 -23.81
CA PRO A 53 -6.83 6.12 -23.63
C PRO A 53 -6.69 7.38 -24.52
N HIS A 54 -5.46 7.76 -24.89
CA HIS A 54 -5.23 8.91 -25.76
C HIS A 54 -5.58 8.67 -27.24
N TYR A 55 -5.77 7.41 -27.65
CA TYR A 55 -6.28 7.04 -28.97
C TYR A 55 -7.70 6.49 -28.92
N GLN A 56 -7.94 5.51 -28.03
CA GLN A 56 -9.22 4.82 -27.88
C GLN A 56 -9.92 5.28 -26.60
N ASN A 57 -10.88 6.19 -26.72
CA ASN A 57 -11.68 6.68 -25.60
C ASN A 57 -13.13 6.98 -25.99
N ALA A 58 -13.97 7.22 -24.97
CA ALA A 58 -15.40 7.42 -25.14
C ALA A 58 -15.78 8.72 -25.87
N THR A 59 -14.90 9.73 -25.88
CA THR A 59 -15.19 11.06 -26.44
C THR A 59 -14.79 11.19 -27.91
N GLY A 60 -13.86 10.34 -28.38
CA GLY A 60 -13.23 10.46 -29.69
C GLY A 60 -12.22 11.61 -29.81
N VAL A 61 -12.01 12.38 -28.74
CA VAL A 61 -10.93 13.39 -28.65
C VAL A 61 -9.67 12.69 -28.17
N GLY A 62 -8.60 12.78 -28.95
CA GLY A 62 -7.34 12.11 -28.66
C GLY A 62 -6.14 13.03 -28.82
N ALA A 63 -5.00 12.59 -28.31
CA ALA A 63 -3.72 13.23 -28.54
C ALA A 63 -3.02 12.60 -29.75
N THR A 64 -1.93 13.21 -30.18
CA THR A 64 -1.02 12.69 -31.20
C THR A 64 0.39 12.58 -30.64
N CYS A 65 1.30 11.93 -31.36
CA CYS A 65 2.68 11.77 -30.92
C CYS A 65 3.34 13.12 -30.58
N SER A 66 3.06 14.16 -31.35
CA SER A 66 3.67 15.47 -31.15
C SER A 66 3.10 16.20 -29.94
N ASP A 67 1.81 16.04 -29.62
CA ASP A 67 1.20 16.67 -28.45
C ASP A 67 1.91 16.27 -27.14
N CYS A 68 2.46 15.05 -27.07
CA CYS A 68 3.19 14.55 -25.91
C CYS A 68 4.72 14.65 -26.02
N HIS A 69 5.30 14.45 -27.21
CA HIS A 69 6.76 14.36 -27.39
C HIS A 69 7.42 15.63 -27.96
N VAL A 70 6.64 16.58 -28.45
CA VAL A 70 7.12 17.82 -29.05
C VAL A 70 6.46 19.00 -28.35
N PRO A 71 7.20 19.80 -27.56
CA PRO A 71 6.61 20.93 -26.85
C PRO A 71 5.91 21.89 -27.79
N ASP A 72 4.75 22.45 -27.40
CA ASP A 72 4.02 23.40 -28.25
C ASP A 72 4.68 24.77 -28.37
N SER A 73 5.22 25.26 -27.26
CA SER A 73 5.89 26.55 -27.19
C SER A 73 7.15 26.57 -28.07
N TRP A 74 7.32 27.65 -28.84
CA TRP A 74 8.33 27.72 -29.91
C TRP A 74 9.75 27.43 -29.41
N GLY A 75 10.18 27.99 -28.27
CA GLY A 75 11.53 27.79 -27.75
C GLY A 75 11.84 26.32 -27.45
N PRO A 76 11.10 25.69 -26.52
CA PRO A 76 11.23 24.26 -26.22
C PRO A 76 11.04 23.34 -27.44
N LYS A 77 10.10 23.66 -28.35
CA LYS A 77 9.90 22.95 -29.63
C LYS A 77 11.20 22.90 -30.43
N MET A 78 11.87 24.04 -30.57
CA MET A 78 13.12 24.14 -31.32
C MET A 78 14.25 23.37 -30.65
N VAL A 79 14.37 23.41 -29.32
CA VAL A 79 15.35 22.61 -28.58
C VAL A 79 15.14 21.11 -28.83
N ARG A 80 13.91 20.62 -28.66
CA ARG A 80 13.58 19.20 -28.88
C ARG A 80 13.85 18.75 -30.32
N LYS A 81 13.56 19.60 -31.31
CA LYS A 81 13.84 19.34 -32.74
C LYS A 81 15.34 19.30 -33.04
N ILE A 82 16.15 20.10 -32.36
CA ILE A 82 17.62 20.03 -32.43
C ILE A 82 18.10 18.72 -31.80
N GLU A 83 17.59 18.35 -30.63
CA GLU A 83 17.94 17.08 -29.96
C GLU A 83 17.56 15.86 -30.80
N ALA A 84 16.41 15.90 -31.47
CA ALA A 84 15.93 14.84 -32.37
C ALA A 84 16.91 14.55 -33.52
N SER A 85 17.80 15.49 -33.89
CA SER A 85 18.84 15.21 -34.88
C SER A 85 19.78 14.07 -34.46
N ARG A 86 19.91 13.80 -33.16
CA ARG A 86 20.68 12.65 -32.62
C ARG A 86 19.99 11.32 -32.93
N GLU A 87 18.67 11.30 -33.02
CA GLU A 87 17.91 10.09 -33.34
C GLU A 87 18.22 9.64 -34.78
N VAL A 88 18.36 10.58 -35.73
CA VAL A 88 18.80 10.29 -37.10
C VAL A 88 20.21 9.69 -37.13
N TRP A 89 21.12 10.21 -36.30
CA TRP A 89 22.46 9.65 -36.16
C TRP A 89 22.45 8.21 -35.64
N HIS A 90 21.64 7.93 -34.61
CA HIS A 90 21.49 6.59 -34.05
C HIS A 90 20.77 5.61 -34.98
N TRP A 91 19.81 6.10 -35.77
CA TRP A 91 19.19 5.36 -36.86
C TRP A 91 20.23 4.94 -37.91
N MET A 92 21.10 5.85 -38.34
CA MET A 92 22.20 5.52 -39.28
C MET A 92 23.17 4.48 -38.71
N LEU A 93 23.43 4.50 -37.39
CA LEU A 93 24.25 3.51 -36.70
C LEU A 93 23.53 2.17 -36.46
N GLY A 94 22.22 2.10 -36.71
CA GLY A 94 21.42 0.90 -36.49
C GLY A 94 21.34 0.47 -35.02
N THR A 95 21.30 1.44 -34.09
CA THR A 95 21.31 1.13 -32.64
C THR A 95 20.04 0.45 -32.13
N ILE A 96 18.91 0.62 -32.82
CA ILE A 96 17.59 0.02 -32.51
C ILE A 96 16.89 -0.53 -33.76
N ASN A 97 17.65 -0.98 -34.76
CA ASN A 97 17.10 -1.37 -36.06
C ASN A 97 16.41 -2.74 -36.13
N THR A 98 16.23 -3.40 -34.99
CA THR A 98 15.44 -4.63 -34.83
C THR A 98 14.64 -4.51 -33.54
N LYS A 99 13.54 -5.28 -33.44
CA LYS A 99 12.67 -5.23 -32.26
C LYS A 99 13.45 -5.62 -30.99
N GLU A 100 14.32 -6.62 -31.07
CA GLU A 100 15.14 -7.07 -29.93
C GLU A 100 16.09 -5.97 -29.42
N LYS A 101 16.67 -5.18 -30.33
CA LYS A 101 17.52 -4.05 -29.93
C LYS A 101 16.72 -2.88 -29.35
N PHE A 102 15.52 -2.66 -29.87
CA PHE A 102 14.59 -1.67 -29.31
C PHE A 102 14.16 -2.07 -27.90
N GLU A 103 13.73 -3.31 -27.70
CA GLU A 103 13.37 -3.86 -26.39
C GLU A 103 14.56 -3.80 -25.41
N GLY A 104 15.76 -4.19 -25.86
CA GLY A 104 16.98 -4.07 -25.05
C GLY A 104 17.39 -2.64 -24.68
N LYS A 105 16.79 -1.62 -25.29
CA LYS A 105 16.98 -0.20 -24.97
C LYS A 105 15.71 0.48 -24.47
N ARG A 106 14.62 -0.26 -24.28
CA ARG A 106 13.29 0.30 -23.98
C ARG A 106 13.30 1.16 -22.72
N LEU A 107 13.91 0.66 -21.65
CA LEU A 107 14.07 1.41 -20.40
C LEU A 107 14.83 2.71 -20.63
N GLN A 108 16.02 2.64 -21.25
CA GLN A 108 16.82 3.83 -21.57
C GLN A 108 16.05 4.87 -22.40
N LEU A 109 15.24 4.44 -23.37
CA LEU A 109 14.44 5.34 -24.21
C LEU A 109 13.30 5.98 -23.42
N ALA A 110 12.58 5.19 -22.61
CA ALA A 110 11.50 5.66 -21.76
C ALA A 110 12.02 6.66 -20.71
N GLU A 111 13.16 6.36 -20.09
CA GLU A 111 13.85 7.25 -19.15
C GLU A 111 14.15 8.63 -19.73
N ASN A 112 14.54 8.72 -21.00
CA ASN A 112 14.80 10.02 -21.64
C ASN A 112 13.53 10.87 -21.70
N VAL A 113 12.38 10.23 -21.96
CA VAL A 113 11.06 10.89 -22.00
C VAL A 113 10.62 11.26 -20.59
N TRP A 114 10.69 10.34 -19.63
CA TRP A 114 10.33 10.60 -18.24
C TRP A 114 11.18 11.71 -17.64
N ARG A 115 12.51 11.72 -17.83
CA ARG A 115 13.38 12.83 -17.41
C ARG A 115 12.97 14.16 -18.03
N SER A 116 12.49 14.15 -19.28
CA SER A 116 11.98 15.37 -19.90
C SER A 116 10.71 15.84 -19.20
N MET A 117 9.72 14.95 -19.07
CA MET A 117 8.43 15.26 -18.46
C MET A 117 8.56 15.68 -16.99
N LEU A 118 9.42 15.03 -16.22
CA LEU A 118 9.73 15.43 -14.83
C LEU A 118 10.32 16.84 -14.79
N ARG A 119 11.35 17.13 -15.60
CA ARG A 119 12.01 18.45 -15.63
C ARG A 119 11.11 19.58 -16.15
N THR A 120 10.12 19.25 -16.97
CA THR A 120 9.18 20.23 -17.53
C THR A 120 7.85 20.22 -16.81
N ASP A 121 7.75 19.52 -15.68
CA ASP A 121 6.54 19.46 -14.86
C ASP A 121 5.32 19.06 -15.71
N SER A 122 5.50 18.01 -16.52
CA SER A 122 4.55 17.47 -17.48
C SER A 122 3.83 18.53 -18.32
N ARG A 123 4.56 19.58 -18.74
CA ARG A 123 4.04 20.71 -19.54
C ARG A 123 3.13 20.25 -20.68
N GLU A 124 3.54 19.22 -21.41
CA GLU A 124 2.81 18.66 -22.55
C GLU A 124 1.47 18.03 -22.12
N CYS A 125 1.42 17.35 -20.98
CA CYS A 125 0.16 16.84 -20.40
C CYS A 125 -0.78 18.00 -20.06
N ARG A 126 -0.23 19.06 -19.46
CA ARG A 126 -0.99 20.20 -18.93
C ARG A 126 -1.54 21.15 -20.00
N ASN A 127 -1.06 21.04 -21.23
CA ASN A 127 -1.68 21.73 -22.37
C ASN A 127 -3.14 21.29 -22.57
N CYS A 128 -3.47 20.05 -22.17
CA CYS A 128 -4.82 19.48 -22.26
C CYS A 128 -5.44 19.17 -20.88
N HIS A 129 -4.61 18.85 -19.88
CA HIS A 129 -5.01 18.48 -18.52
C HIS A 129 -4.58 19.55 -17.52
N ASP A 130 -5.29 20.67 -17.50
CA ASP A 130 -5.03 21.76 -16.55
C ASP A 130 -5.68 21.45 -15.20
N TRP A 131 -4.86 21.44 -14.14
CA TRP A 131 -5.29 21.24 -12.75
C TRP A 131 -6.43 22.18 -12.34
N SER A 132 -6.36 23.45 -12.72
CA SER A 132 -7.34 24.47 -12.33
C SER A 132 -8.71 24.26 -12.97
N ALA A 133 -8.78 23.42 -14.01
CA ALA A 133 -10.00 23.09 -14.72
C ALA A 133 -10.49 21.66 -14.46
N MET A 134 -9.77 20.87 -13.64
CA MET A 134 -10.23 19.54 -13.23
C MET A 134 -11.34 19.67 -12.19
N ASP A 135 -12.48 19.07 -12.50
CA ASP A 135 -13.59 18.93 -11.55
C ASP A 135 -13.38 17.64 -10.73
N LEU A 136 -12.95 17.78 -9.48
CA LEU A 136 -12.70 16.63 -8.59
C LEU A 136 -13.99 15.94 -8.16
N GLU A 137 -15.12 16.66 -8.09
CA GLU A 137 -16.41 16.08 -7.64
C GLU A 137 -16.95 15.07 -8.64
N GLN A 138 -16.62 15.23 -9.92
CA GLN A 138 -17.04 14.34 -11.01
C GLN A 138 -16.08 13.17 -11.25
N GLN A 139 -14.98 13.09 -10.51
CA GLN A 139 -14.03 12.00 -10.62
C GLN A 139 -14.42 10.82 -9.73
N ALA A 140 -13.87 9.64 -10.04
CA ALA A 140 -13.96 8.52 -9.11
C ALA A 140 -13.34 8.95 -7.75
N PRO A 141 -13.94 8.60 -6.61
CA PRO A 141 -13.51 9.08 -5.29
C PRO A 141 -12.01 8.93 -5.03
N ARG A 142 -11.43 7.80 -5.43
CA ARG A 142 -9.98 7.57 -5.35
C ARG A 142 -9.19 8.58 -6.18
N ALA A 143 -9.52 8.75 -7.47
CA ALA A 143 -8.82 9.68 -8.35
C ALA A 143 -8.93 11.13 -7.86
N ALA A 144 -10.09 11.52 -7.32
CA ALA A 144 -10.30 12.85 -6.75
C ALA A 144 -9.35 13.12 -5.57
N ARG A 145 -9.23 12.15 -4.64
CA ARG A 145 -8.30 12.23 -3.49
C ARG A 145 -6.84 12.31 -3.94
N GLU A 146 -6.42 11.42 -4.85
CA GLU A 146 -5.05 11.40 -5.35
C GLU A 146 -4.68 12.70 -6.09
N HIS A 147 -5.58 13.24 -6.91
CA HIS A 147 -5.35 14.52 -7.59
C HIS A 147 -5.27 15.71 -6.62
N ALA A 148 -6.13 15.77 -5.60
CA ALA A 148 -6.06 16.81 -4.57
C ALA A 148 -4.71 16.79 -3.84
N ARG A 149 -4.27 15.59 -3.45
CA ARG A 149 -2.99 15.37 -2.78
C ARG A 149 -1.79 15.70 -3.68
N ALA A 150 -1.80 15.22 -4.92
CA ALA A 150 -0.74 15.47 -5.89
C ALA A 150 -0.55 16.98 -6.13
N PHE A 151 -1.65 17.75 -6.10
CA PHE A 151 -1.60 19.21 -6.16
C PHE A 151 -0.87 19.83 -4.97
N GLU A 152 -1.19 19.39 -3.74
CA GLU A 152 -0.54 19.88 -2.52
C GLU A 152 0.95 19.53 -2.47
N GLN A 153 1.32 18.34 -2.93
CA GLN A 153 2.71 17.84 -2.92
C GLN A 153 3.55 18.34 -4.11
N GLY A 154 2.96 19.12 -5.02
CA GLY A 154 3.63 19.60 -6.22
C GLY A 154 4.10 18.45 -7.13
N GLN A 155 3.34 17.36 -7.18
CA GLN A 155 3.63 16.22 -8.04
C GLN A 155 3.31 16.53 -9.50
N THR A 156 4.05 15.89 -10.40
CA THR A 156 3.82 16.01 -11.84
C THR A 156 3.09 14.79 -12.41
N CYS A 157 2.32 14.98 -13.48
CA CYS A 157 1.41 13.96 -14.01
C CYS A 157 2.10 12.61 -14.31
N ILE A 158 3.33 12.65 -14.80
CA ILE A 158 4.09 11.46 -15.19
C ILE A 158 4.59 10.63 -13.99
N GLU A 159 4.47 11.13 -12.77
CA GLU A 159 4.86 10.39 -11.56
C GLU A 159 3.86 9.28 -11.20
N CYS A 160 2.60 9.41 -11.63
CA CYS A 160 1.55 8.41 -11.47
C CYS A 160 1.10 7.82 -12.81
N HIS A 161 0.99 8.64 -13.87
CA HIS A 161 0.49 8.20 -15.18
C HIS A 161 1.59 7.63 -16.09
N GLN A 162 2.35 6.69 -15.55
CA GLN A 162 3.41 5.99 -16.26
C GLN A 162 2.79 4.99 -17.24
N GLY A 163 3.35 4.85 -18.44
CA GLY A 163 2.80 3.92 -19.44
C GLY A 163 1.43 4.29 -20.02
N ILE A 164 1.02 5.55 -19.87
CA ILE A 164 -0.29 6.04 -20.33
C ILE A 164 -0.49 5.93 -21.85
N ALA A 165 0.61 5.92 -22.62
CA ALA A 165 0.60 5.89 -24.08
C ALA A 165 1.36 4.70 -24.69
N HIS A 166 2.20 4.02 -23.91
CA HIS A 166 3.08 2.94 -24.37
C HIS A 166 3.26 1.89 -23.27
N GLU A 167 3.63 0.67 -23.62
CA GLU A 167 3.91 -0.38 -22.66
C GLU A 167 5.11 -0.02 -21.77
N LEU A 168 4.99 -0.25 -20.46
CA LEU A 168 6.07 0.03 -19.53
C LEU A 168 7.26 -0.91 -19.76
N PRO A 169 8.50 -0.39 -19.80
CA PRO A 169 9.68 -1.25 -19.84
C PRO A 169 9.74 -2.19 -18.62
N GLN A 170 10.44 -3.31 -18.77
CA GLN A 170 10.86 -4.09 -17.59
C GLN A 170 11.74 -3.22 -16.68
N ASP A 171 11.64 -3.44 -15.37
CA ASP A 171 12.40 -2.72 -14.34
C ASP A 171 12.18 -1.19 -14.36
N TRP A 172 11.06 -0.71 -14.90
CA TRP A 172 10.76 0.71 -14.99
C TRP A 172 10.73 1.40 -13.62
N ASP A 173 10.29 0.68 -12.59
CA ASP A 173 10.15 1.09 -11.19
C ASP A 173 11.50 1.24 -10.49
N GLU A 174 12.55 0.62 -11.02
CA GLU A 174 13.94 0.75 -10.55
C GLU A 174 14.72 1.87 -11.23
N SER A 175 14.12 2.52 -12.23
CA SER A 175 14.83 3.54 -12.96
C SER A 175 15.31 4.65 -12.01
N PRO A 176 16.60 5.03 -12.05
CA PRO A 176 17.10 6.16 -11.28
C PRO A 176 16.44 7.49 -11.69
N VAL A 177 15.66 7.51 -12.78
CA VAL A 177 14.83 8.65 -13.14
C VAL A 177 13.78 8.96 -12.08
N TRP A 178 13.21 7.92 -11.48
CA TRP A 178 12.29 8.09 -10.36
C TRP A 178 13.03 8.45 -9.08
N ALA A 179 14.30 8.03 -8.95
CA ALA A 179 15.20 8.49 -7.90
C ALA A 179 15.56 9.98 -8.00
N TYR A 180 15.45 10.62 -9.16
CA TYR A 180 15.90 12.01 -9.36
C TYR A 180 14.97 13.08 -8.76
N ARG A 181 13.73 12.72 -8.38
CA ARG A 181 12.90 13.54 -7.47
C ARG A 181 13.39 13.39 -6.03
N PHE A 182 14.04 12.28 -5.69
CA PHE A 182 14.51 11.95 -4.36
C PHE A 182 15.95 12.46 -4.08
N GLU A 183 16.77 12.75 -5.10
CA GLU A 183 18.07 13.39 -4.90
C GLU A 183 18.02 14.93 -4.76
N HIS A 184 16.95 15.58 -5.24
CA HIS A 184 16.62 16.97 -4.92
C HIS A 184 15.23 17.00 -4.32
N ASP A 185 15.21 16.95 -2.99
CA ASP A 185 14.05 16.75 -2.15
C ASP A 185 13.45 15.35 -2.31
N GLU A 186 14.15 14.31 -1.79
CA GLU A 186 13.41 13.48 -0.83
C GLU A 186 12.67 14.52 0.01
N PRO A 187 11.32 14.59 0.03
CA PRO A 187 10.74 15.17 1.22
C PRO A 187 11.50 14.45 2.32
N VAL A 188 12.16 15.19 3.20
CA VAL A 188 12.65 14.59 4.44
C VAL A 188 11.39 13.95 5.00
N THR A 189 11.23 12.66 4.76
CA THR A 189 10.14 11.91 5.33
C THR A 189 10.66 11.70 6.73
N ASP A 190 9.91 12.13 7.72
CA ASP A 190 10.23 11.79 9.10
C ASP A 190 9.93 10.30 9.38
N LEU A 191 9.89 9.46 8.32
CA LEU A 191 9.63 8.03 8.40
C LEU A 191 10.93 7.29 8.70
N PRO A 192 10.88 6.25 9.55
CA PRO A 192 12.05 5.42 9.81
C PRO A 192 12.51 4.68 8.56
N GLU A 193 13.82 4.37 8.52
CA GLU A 193 14.33 3.37 7.58
C GLU A 193 13.67 2.02 7.86
N ARG A 194 13.45 1.23 6.81
CA ARG A 194 12.78 -0.06 6.93
C ARG A 194 13.51 -0.95 7.92
N GLY A 195 12.78 -1.50 8.89
CA GLY A 195 13.35 -2.39 9.90
C GLY A 195 14.13 -1.67 11.01
N GLU A 196 14.15 -0.34 11.00
CA GLU A 196 14.65 0.51 12.08
C GLU A 196 13.46 1.05 12.91
N PRO A 197 13.54 1.05 14.24
CA PRO A 197 12.52 1.67 15.09
C PRO A 197 12.45 3.20 14.87
N ALA A 198 11.24 3.78 14.88
CA ALA A 198 11.09 5.24 14.71
C ALA A 198 11.56 6.07 15.90
N MET A 199 11.64 5.44 17.08
CA MET A 199 12.13 6.08 18.31
C MET A 199 13.36 5.34 18.83
N SER A 200 14.20 6.05 19.58
CA SER A 200 15.29 5.43 20.31
C SER A 200 14.77 4.34 21.26
N LEU A 201 15.47 3.21 21.28
CA LEU A 201 15.18 2.11 22.18
C LEU A 201 15.50 2.51 23.62
N GLU A 202 14.46 2.90 24.34
CA GLU A 202 14.47 3.05 25.79
C GLU A 202 13.64 1.92 26.39
N ALA A 203 14.06 1.41 27.55
CA ALA A 203 13.35 0.32 28.21
C ALA A 203 11.88 0.69 28.43
N GLU A 204 10.98 -0.18 27.97
CA GLU A 204 9.55 0.10 28.05
C GLU A 204 9.06 0.02 29.50
N GLU A 205 8.38 1.09 29.95
CA GLU A 205 7.78 1.13 31.29
C GLU A 205 6.41 0.43 31.27
N LEU A 206 6.40 -0.88 31.53
CA LEU A 206 5.18 -1.72 31.51
C LEU A 206 4.16 -1.38 32.62
N GLY A 207 4.59 -0.63 33.65
CA GLY A 207 3.78 -0.30 34.83
C GLY A 207 3.61 -1.48 35.80
N GLU A 208 2.78 -1.27 36.82
CA GLU A 208 2.39 -2.35 37.75
C GLU A 208 1.30 -3.21 37.10
N ALA A 209 1.41 -4.52 37.27
CA ALA A 209 0.44 -5.45 36.71
C ALA A 209 -0.93 -5.30 37.38
N VAL A 210 -1.95 -5.03 36.57
CA VAL A 210 -3.35 -4.96 37.00
C VAL A 210 -4.11 -6.08 36.31
N ALA A 211 -4.70 -6.99 37.09
CA ALA A 211 -5.61 -8.00 36.55
C ALA A 211 -6.92 -7.33 36.13
N ALA A 212 -7.52 -7.78 35.03
CA ALA A 212 -8.89 -7.47 34.71
C ALA A 212 -9.79 -8.18 35.73
N GLU A 213 -10.67 -7.45 36.40
CA GLU A 213 -11.63 -8.00 37.37
C GLU A 213 -12.77 -8.79 36.68
N GLY A 214 -12.41 -9.68 35.74
CA GLY A 214 -13.34 -10.41 34.87
C GLY A 214 -13.83 -9.59 33.68
N ASP A 215 -14.98 -9.99 33.15
CA ASP A 215 -15.62 -9.36 31.99
C ASP A 215 -16.47 -8.15 32.39
N ILE A 216 -15.78 -7.05 32.71
CA ILE A 216 -16.40 -5.80 33.11
C ILE A 216 -17.14 -5.18 31.91
N ALA A 217 -16.54 -5.22 30.71
CA ALA A 217 -17.06 -4.64 29.48
C ALA A 217 -18.48 -5.13 29.13
N ALA A 218 -18.81 -6.41 29.35
CA ALA A 218 -20.16 -6.93 29.11
C ALA A 218 -21.24 -6.34 30.05
N THR A 219 -20.85 -5.71 31.16
CA THR A 219 -21.78 -5.12 32.14
C THR A 219 -22.03 -3.63 31.93
N LEU A 220 -21.26 -2.99 31.04
CA LEU A 220 -21.33 -1.55 30.78
C LEU A 220 -22.57 -1.18 29.94
N ASP A 221 -23.03 0.06 30.13
CA ASP A 221 -24.02 0.67 29.24
C ASP A 221 -23.31 1.29 28.04
N TRP A 222 -23.53 0.72 26.86
CA TRP A 222 -22.92 1.13 25.60
C TRP A 222 -23.79 2.12 24.82
N SER A 223 -24.93 2.57 25.35
CA SER A 223 -25.87 3.42 24.61
C SER A 223 -25.35 4.83 24.32
N ASP A 224 -24.49 5.36 25.20
CA ASP A 224 -23.86 6.68 25.06
C ASP A 224 -22.45 6.62 24.44
N VAL A 225 -21.94 5.42 24.14
CA VAL A 225 -20.61 5.25 23.52
C VAL A 225 -20.76 5.31 21.99
N PRO A 226 -20.05 6.19 21.27
CA PRO A 226 -20.13 6.28 19.81
C PRO A 226 -19.78 4.96 19.13
N ALA A 227 -20.62 4.54 18.19
CA ALA A 227 -20.42 3.36 17.38
C ALA A 227 -19.71 3.71 16.06
N LEU A 228 -18.64 2.97 15.76
CA LEU A 228 -17.94 3.01 14.48
C LEU A 228 -18.29 1.76 13.67
N ASP A 229 -18.85 1.95 12.48
CA ASP A 229 -19.06 0.85 11.54
C ASP A 229 -17.78 0.62 10.72
N VAL A 230 -17.20 -0.57 10.86
CA VAL A 230 -16.03 -1.03 10.14
C VAL A 230 -16.42 -2.19 9.22
N THR A 231 -15.82 -2.26 8.04
CA THR A 231 -15.98 -3.43 7.16
C THR A 231 -14.70 -4.26 7.21
N LEU A 232 -14.77 -5.47 7.77
CA LEU A 232 -13.68 -6.42 7.66
C LEU A 232 -13.73 -7.09 6.28
N PHE A 233 -12.59 -7.39 5.69
CA PHE A 233 -12.53 -8.04 4.37
C PHE A 233 -11.42 -9.10 4.31
N LEU A 234 -11.56 -10.06 3.40
CA LEU A 234 -10.53 -11.06 3.14
C LEU A 234 -9.38 -10.42 2.34
N PRO A 235 -8.14 -10.44 2.86
CA PRO A 235 -6.99 -9.86 2.16
C PRO A 235 -6.35 -10.84 1.16
N GLY A 236 -6.77 -12.11 1.13
CA GLY A 236 -6.20 -13.16 0.28
C GLY A 236 -4.72 -13.39 0.58
N GLN A 237 -3.89 -13.25 -0.45
CA GLN A 237 -2.42 -13.36 -0.41
C GLN A 237 -1.72 -11.99 -0.62
N ALA A 238 -2.42 -10.88 -0.37
CA ALA A 238 -1.82 -9.54 -0.40
C ALA A 238 -0.90 -9.31 0.82
N SER A 239 0.31 -9.86 0.78
CA SER A 239 1.39 -9.64 1.76
C SER A 239 1.91 -8.21 1.76
N ILE A 240 2.64 -7.83 2.81
CA ILE A 240 3.35 -6.54 2.88
C ILE A 240 4.42 -6.38 1.79
N GLU A 241 5.01 -7.47 1.28
CA GLU A 241 5.91 -7.44 0.13
C GLU A 241 5.18 -7.01 -1.15
N TRP A 242 4.04 -7.66 -1.44
CA TRP A 242 3.19 -7.34 -2.58
C TRP A 242 2.70 -5.88 -2.53
N ILE A 243 2.30 -5.39 -1.35
CA ILE A 243 1.83 -4.00 -1.18
C ILE A 243 2.92 -2.99 -1.56
N GLN A 244 4.16 -3.27 -1.17
CA GLN A 244 5.32 -2.39 -1.37
C GLN A 244 5.93 -2.52 -2.77
N ASP A 245 5.68 -3.62 -3.47
CA ASP A 245 6.12 -3.80 -4.84
C ASP A 245 5.27 -2.95 -5.81
N GLY A 246 5.77 -1.78 -6.17
CA GLY A 246 5.14 -0.85 -7.12
C GLY A 246 4.86 -1.44 -8.51
N SER A 247 5.51 -2.55 -8.87
CA SER A 247 5.22 -3.25 -10.13
C SER A 247 3.97 -4.15 -10.03
N SER A 248 3.66 -4.65 -8.84
CA SER A 248 2.53 -5.54 -8.56
C SER A 248 1.34 -4.83 -7.93
N HIS A 249 1.57 -3.73 -7.20
CA HIS A 249 0.57 -2.92 -6.54
C HIS A 249 0.83 -1.42 -6.76
N GLY A 250 -0.12 -0.73 -7.41
CA GLY A 250 0.03 0.69 -7.76
C GLY A 250 0.17 1.65 -6.57
N GLY A 251 -0.12 1.20 -5.35
CA GLY A 251 0.05 1.97 -4.11
C GLY A 251 1.42 1.83 -3.44
N GLY A 252 2.32 0.98 -3.94
CA GLY A 252 3.61 0.72 -3.25
C GLY A 252 4.45 1.97 -3.02
N ARG A 253 4.49 2.86 -4.02
CA ARG A 253 5.20 4.16 -3.90
C ARG A 253 4.55 5.07 -2.86
N ALA A 254 3.23 5.22 -2.91
CA ALA A 254 2.47 6.05 -1.98
C ALA A 254 2.68 5.57 -0.53
N PHE A 255 2.57 4.26 -0.31
CA PHE A 255 2.82 3.64 0.99
C PHE A 255 4.23 3.95 1.51
N SER A 256 5.27 3.81 0.68
CA SER A 256 6.65 4.18 1.04
C SER A 256 6.82 5.65 1.45
N PHE A 257 5.96 6.56 1.00
CA PHE A 257 5.94 7.97 1.41
C PHE A 257 5.12 8.26 2.66
N GLY A 258 4.63 7.23 3.36
CA GLY A 258 3.91 7.36 4.63
C GLY A 258 2.41 7.17 4.51
N ASP A 259 1.91 6.82 3.32
CA ASP A 259 0.47 6.73 3.12
C ASP A 259 -0.14 5.53 3.77
N ARG A 260 -1.30 5.78 4.36
CA ARG A 260 -2.14 4.80 5.00
C ARG A 260 -2.98 4.07 3.94
N CYS A 261 -3.04 2.74 4.03
CA CYS A 261 -3.96 1.93 3.20
C CYS A 261 -5.38 2.50 3.15
N VAL A 262 -5.94 2.92 4.29
CA VAL A 262 -7.31 3.45 4.39
C VAL A 262 -7.53 4.71 3.54
N TRP A 263 -6.52 5.55 3.33
CA TRP A 263 -6.68 6.76 2.52
C TRP A 263 -6.98 6.46 1.05
N CYS A 264 -6.35 5.42 0.52
CA CYS A 264 -6.59 4.99 -0.86
C CYS A 264 -7.82 4.06 -0.96
N HIS A 265 -7.98 3.15 0.01
CA HIS A 265 -8.90 2.00 -0.08
C HIS A 265 -10.18 2.09 0.75
N ALA A 266 -10.42 3.19 1.49
CA ALA A 266 -11.68 3.36 2.21
C ALA A 266 -12.90 3.21 1.28
N GLY A 267 -13.79 2.29 1.61
CA GLY A 267 -14.98 1.96 0.83
C GLY A 267 -14.77 0.89 -0.25
N GLU A 268 -13.55 0.37 -0.42
CA GLU A 268 -13.23 -0.71 -1.37
C GLU A 268 -13.25 -2.11 -0.71
N GLU A 269 -13.48 -2.21 0.61
CA GLU A 269 -13.33 -3.43 1.42
C GLU A 269 -14.14 -4.61 0.85
N ALA A 270 -15.43 -4.36 0.55
CA ALA A 270 -16.30 -5.39 -0.01
C ALA A 270 -15.86 -5.85 -1.42
N GLN A 271 -15.27 -4.94 -2.21
CA GLN A 271 -14.77 -5.25 -3.55
C GLN A 271 -13.48 -6.08 -3.47
N ILE A 272 -12.58 -5.71 -2.56
CA ILE A 272 -11.35 -6.46 -2.30
C ILE A 272 -11.68 -7.86 -1.78
N GLY A 273 -12.62 -7.96 -0.84
CA GLY A 273 -13.13 -9.23 -0.35
C GLY A 273 -13.69 -10.10 -1.47
N ALA A 274 -14.44 -9.51 -2.42
CA ALA A 274 -14.97 -10.23 -3.58
C ALA A 274 -13.85 -10.76 -4.50
N LEU A 275 -12.79 -9.97 -4.72
CA LEU A 275 -11.62 -10.39 -5.50
C LEU A 275 -10.90 -11.59 -4.86
N ALA A 276 -10.78 -11.60 -3.53
CA ALA A 276 -10.20 -12.73 -2.82
C ALA A 276 -11.06 -14.00 -3.00
N THR A 277 -12.38 -13.88 -2.92
CA THR A 277 -13.28 -15.05 -3.03
C THR A 277 -13.46 -15.57 -4.44
N SER A 278 -13.28 -14.74 -5.48
CA SER A 278 -13.37 -15.19 -6.86
C SER A 278 -12.12 -15.93 -7.36
N ALA A 279 -11.08 -16.05 -6.52
CA ALA A 279 -9.74 -16.54 -6.88
C ALA A 279 -9.13 -15.77 -8.08
N GLU A 280 -9.52 -14.50 -8.25
CA GLU A 280 -8.97 -13.64 -9.29
C GLU A 280 -7.91 -12.69 -8.67
N LYS A 281 -6.68 -12.78 -9.18
CA LYS A 281 -5.52 -11.89 -8.90
C LYS A 281 -4.84 -12.01 -7.55
N ILE A 282 -5.56 -12.02 -6.42
CA ILE A 282 -4.96 -11.94 -5.06
C ILE A 282 -5.11 -13.22 -4.23
N GLU A 283 -5.71 -14.26 -4.79
CA GLU A 283 -5.92 -15.54 -4.10
C GLU A 283 -5.75 -16.68 -5.09
N THR A 284 -4.99 -17.71 -4.70
CA THR A 284 -4.79 -18.92 -5.51
C THR A 284 -5.64 -20.10 -5.04
N TYR A 285 -6.18 -20.04 -3.83
CA TYR A 285 -7.04 -21.08 -3.29
C TYR A 285 -8.50 -20.83 -3.65
N ASP A 286 -9.22 -21.89 -4.01
CA ASP A 286 -10.68 -21.84 -4.08
C ASP A 286 -11.24 -21.75 -2.66
N LEU A 287 -11.88 -20.62 -2.33
CA LEU A 287 -12.47 -20.37 -1.01
C LEU A 287 -13.94 -20.80 -0.94
N GLY A 288 -14.50 -21.39 -2.01
CA GLY A 288 -15.91 -21.77 -2.08
C GLY A 288 -16.84 -20.58 -1.86
N ASP A 289 -17.86 -20.78 -1.03
CA ASP A 289 -18.87 -19.75 -0.70
C ASP A 289 -18.46 -18.85 0.48
N LYS A 290 -17.17 -18.86 0.89
CA LYS A 290 -16.71 -18.05 2.02
C LYS A 290 -17.04 -16.57 1.77
N ARG A 291 -17.66 -15.90 2.75
CA ARG A 291 -17.99 -14.48 2.63
C ARG A 291 -16.73 -13.64 2.47
N GLY A 292 -16.71 -12.73 1.49
CA GLY A 292 -15.55 -11.86 1.22
C GLY A 292 -15.36 -10.73 2.22
N HIS A 293 -16.44 -10.29 2.88
CA HIS A 293 -16.42 -9.19 3.86
C HIS A 293 -17.46 -9.40 4.97
N ILE A 294 -17.26 -8.70 6.08
CA ILE A 294 -18.09 -8.76 7.29
C ILE A 294 -18.25 -7.32 7.82
N PRO A 295 -19.47 -6.75 7.76
CA PRO A 295 -19.78 -5.54 8.50
C PRO A 295 -19.68 -5.80 10.00
N MET A 296 -19.00 -4.92 10.71
CA MET A 296 -18.81 -4.99 12.16
C MET A 296 -18.99 -3.61 12.77
N THR A 297 -19.69 -3.53 13.89
CA THR A 297 -19.75 -2.32 14.71
C THR A 297 -18.76 -2.44 15.86
N VAL A 298 -17.95 -1.39 16.06
CA VAL A 298 -16.95 -1.27 17.11
C VAL A 298 -17.27 -0.08 18.00
N GLN A 299 -17.18 -0.28 19.31
CA GLN A 299 -17.28 0.79 20.30
C GLN A 299 -16.12 0.68 21.28
N ALA A 300 -15.59 1.82 21.71
CA ALA A 300 -14.48 1.89 22.65
C ALA A 300 -14.81 2.88 23.77
N SER A 301 -14.58 2.46 25.01
CA SER A 301 -14.65 3.30 26.20
C SER A 301 -13.49 2.99 27.14
N PHE A 302 -13.20 3.87 28.09
CA PHE A 302 -12.12 3.64 29.04
C PHE A 302 -12.38 4.34 30.37
N ASP A 303 -11.63 3.96 31.39
CA ASP A 303 -11.53 4.67 32.66
C ASP A 303 -10.08 4.81 33.10
N ASP A 304 -9.82 4.98 34.41
CA ASP A 304 -8.45 5.14 34.92
C ASP A 304 -7.60 3.86 34.82
N ASP A 305 -8.24 2.68 34.75
CA ASP A 305 -7.57 1.39 34.86
C ASP A 305 -7.65 0.57 33.56
N TYR A 306 -8.76 0.67 32.81
CA TYR A 306 -9.06 -0.24 31.71
C TYR A 306 -9.53 0.46 30.43
N LEU A 307 -9.16 -0.15 29.30
CA LEU A 307 -9.83 -0.01 28.02
C LEU A 307 -10.93 -1.08 27.90
N PHE A 308 -12.12 -0.66 27.49
CA PHE A 308 -13.25 -1.52 27.17
C PHE A 308 -13.60 -1.41 25.70
N MET A 309 -13.84 -2.53 25.04
CA MET A 309 -14.34 -2.53 23.66
C MET A 309 -15.50 -3.49 23.48
N ARG A 310 -16.40 -3.15 22.56
CA ARG A 310 -17.50 -4.00 22.11
C ARG A 310 -17.45 -4.15 20.60
N PHE A 311 -17.63 -5.39 20.14
CA PHE A 311 -17.63 -5.77 18.74
C PHE A 311 -18.93 -6.50 18.42
N GLN A 312 -19.63 -6.11 17.36
CA GLN A 312 -20.87 -6.76 16.94
C GLN A 312 -20.86 -7.05 15.44
N TRP A 313 -21.23 -8.26 15.05
CA TRP A 313 -21.35 -8.66 13.64
C TRP A 313 -22.34 -9.81 13.47
N GLU A 314 -22.89 -9.95 12.26
CA GLU A 314 -23.78 -11.07 11.94
C GLU A 314 -22.98 -12.38 11.81
N ALA A 315 -23.49 -13.43 12.46
CA ALA A 315 -23.01 -14.80 12.28
C ALA A 315 -23.25 -15.25 10.83
N GLY A 316 -22.23 -15.83 10.22
CA GLY A 316 -22.32 -16.41 8.88
C GLY A 316 -22.82 -17.87 8.93
N GLU A 317 -23.40 -18.34 7.83
CA GLU A 317 -23.55 -19.77 7.60
C GLU A 317 -22.18 -20.40 7.27
N HIS A 318 -22.00 -21.66 7.67
CA HIS A 318 -20.75 -22.37 7.39
C HIS A 318 -20.54 -22.58 5.89
N ALA A 319 -19.45 -22.03 5.36
CA ALA A 319 -18.99 -22.18 3.99
C ALA A 319 -17.73 -23.06 3.95
N PRO A 320 -17.85 -24.35 3.63
CA PRO A 320 -16.74 -25.28 3.71
C PRO A 320 -15.63 -24.94 2.72
N LEU A 321 -14.38 -24.90 3.19
CA LEU A 321 -13.22 -24.69 2.33
C LEU A 321 -12.91 -25.96 1.50
N PRO A 322 -12.96 -25.93 0.16
CA PRO A 322 -12.82 -27.11 -0.69
C PRO A 322 -11.51 -27.89 -0.53
N PHE A 323 -10.44 -27.23 -0.10
CA PHE A 323 -9.10 -27.82 0.06
C PHE A 323 -8.84 -28.38 1.48
N VAL A 324 -9.84 -28.35 2.36
CA VAL A 324 -9.73 -28.80 3.75
C VAL A 324 -10.65 -29.99 3.95
N ASP A 325 -10.12 -31.11 4.46
CA ASP A 325 -10.95 -32.27 4.80
C ASP A 325 -11.94 -31.90 5.92
N GLY A 326 -13.22 -32.20 5.70
CA GLY A 326 -14.32 -31.74 6.57
C GLY A 326 -14.67 -30.24 6.47
N GLY A 327 -14.01 -29.48 5.60
CA GLY A 327 -14.35 -28.07 5.29
C GLY A 327 -14.01 -27.04 6.37
N ARG A 328 -13.45 -27.45 7.51
CA ARG A 328 -13.15 -26.60 8.67
C ARG A 328 -11.65 -26.65 9.00
N MET A 329 -10.97 -25.50 8.97
CA MET A 329 -9.54 -25.44 9.31
C MET A 329 -9.27 -25.49 10.81
N ASP A 330 -10.17 -24.91 11.60
CA ASP A 330 -10.13 -24.91 13.05
C ASP A 330 -11.48 -25.40 13.59
N PRO A 331 -11.74 -26.72 13.59
CA PRO A 331 -13.04 -27.28 13.94
C PRO A 331 -13.52 -26.95 15.35
N ASP A 332 -12.60 -26.63 16.26
CA ASP A 332 -12.89 -26.34 17.65
C ASP A 332 -13.41 -24.91 17.85
N ASN A 333 -13.07 -23.99 16.95
CA ASN A 333 -13.36 -22.56 17.12
C ASN A 333 -14.25 -22.06 15.98
N PRO A 334 -15.58 -21.95 16.18
CA PRO A 334 -16.48 -21.31 15.22
C PRO A 334 -16.00 -19.92 14.79
N MET A 335 -15.40 -19.18 15.73
CA MET A 335 -14.72 -17.93 15.46
C MET A 335 -13.49 -17.75 16.36
N LYS A 336 -12.56 -16.91 15.91
CA LYS A 336 -11.58 -16.26 16.79
C LYS A 336 -11.55 -14.78 16.47
N LEU A 337 -11.64 -13.93 17.49
CA LEU A 337 -11.49 -12.49 17.36
C LEU A 337 -10.13 -12.10 17.88
N THR A 338 -9.34 -11.42 17.06
CA THR A 338 -8.04 -10.88 17.44
C THR A 338 -8.06 -9.37 17.27
N VAL A 339 -7.56 -8.64 18.26
CA VAL A 339 -7.24 -7.22 18.15
C VAL A 339 -5.74 -7.02 18.27
N SER A 340 -5.21 -5.98 17.66
CA SER A 340 -3.80 -5.63 17.80
C SER A 340 -3.59 -4.15 18.09
N PHE A 341 -2.56 -3.86 18.88
CA PHE A 341 -2.14 -2.51 19.25
C PHE A 341 -0.67 -2.31 18.90
N ALA A 342 -0.34 -1.17 18.32
CA ALA A 342 1.03 -0.75 18.09
C ALA A 342 1.16 0.76 18.25
N ASP A 343 2.38 1.21 18.53
CA ASP A 343 2.76 2.62 18.50
C ASP A 343 3.79 2.86 17.39
N GLU A 344 4.30 4.08 17.32
CA GLU A 344 5.28 4.52 16.33
C GLU A 344 6.60 3.75 16.35
N ARG A 345 6.88 2.94 17.38
CA ARG A 345 8.10 2.13 17.46
C ARG A 345 8.12 0.98 16.48
N VAL A 346 6.95 0.52 16.03
CA VAL A 346 6.81 -0.57 15.07
C VAL A 346 6.72 0.00 13.67
N ASP A 347 7.69 -0.37 12.82
CA ASP A 347 7.74 0.04 11.43
C ASP A 347 6.43 -0.31 10.73
N MET A 348 5.90 0.67 9.98
CA MET A 348 4.68 0.57 9.19
C MET A 348 3.39 0.32 9.96
N ALA A 349 3.39 0.23 11.30
CA ALA A 349 2.17 -0.10 12.03
C ALA A 349 1.10 0.99 11.91
N ASP A 350 1.48 2.26 11.88
CA ASP A 350 0.58 3.41 11.72
C ASP A 350 -0.07 3.48 10.32
N ARG A 351 0.64 3.00 9.29
CA ARG A 351 0.23 3.05 7.88
C ARG A 351 -0.30 1.73 7.30
N GLY A 352 0.12 0.59 7.84
CA GLY A 352 -0.24 -0.76 7.39
C GLY A 352 -0.89 -1.62 8.47
N GLY A 353 -0.80 -1.23 9.74
CA GLY A 353 -1.42 -1.97 10.85
C GLY A 353 -0.94 -3.42 10.91
N CYS A 354 -1.88 -4.36 10.96
CA CYS A 354 -1.58 -5.79 11.04
C CYS A 354 -0.83 -6.35 9.81
N TRP A 355 -0.73 -5.61 8.70
CA TRP A 355 0.11 -5.99 7.56
C TRP A 355 1.60 -5.86 7.85
N ALA A 356 2.02 -5.02 8.80
CA ALA A 356 3.42 -4.92 9.20
C ALA A 356 4.02 -6.28 9.59
N SER A 357 3.17 -7.26 9.92
CA SER A 357 3.57 -8.63 10.26
C SER A 357 3.11 -9.73 9.29
N CYS A 358 2.54 -9.37 8.14
CA CYS A 358 1.95 -10.31 7.17
C CYS A 358 2.85 -10.49 5.95
N HIS A 359 3.67 -11.53 5.97
CA HIS A 359 4.72 -11.74 4.97
C HIS A 359 4.39 -12.82 3.95
N HIS A 360 4.97 -12.71 2.76
CA HIS A 360 4.77 -13.62 1.63
C HIS A 360 5.29 -15.05 1.86
N ASP A 361 6.12 -15.24 2.88
CA ASP A 361 6.67 -16.52 3.33
C ASP A 361 5.94 -17.11 4.55
N SER A 362 4.85 -16.49 5.00
CA SER A 362 4.00 -17.06 6.07
C SER A 362 3.27 -18.31 5.59
N THR A 363 2.90 -19.21 6.51
CA THR A 363 2.15 -20.44 6.18
C THR A 363 0.92 -20.16 5.29
N TYR A 364 0.77 -20.92 4.21
CA TYR A 364 -0.24 -20.78 3.14
C TYR A 364 -0.08 -19.59 2.18
N MET A 365 1.01 -18.80 2.31
CA MET A 365 1.38 -17.79 1.32
C MET A 365 2.25 -18.38 0.21
N PRO A 366 2.35 -17.73 -0.97
CA PRO A 366 2.98 -18.36 -2.14
C PRO A 366 4.45 -18.73 -1.99
N ASP A 367 5.23 -18.00 -1.18
CA ASP A 367 6.66 -18.27 -0.95
C ASP A 367 6.91 -18.90 0.43
N ALA A 368 5.89 -19.51 1.04
CA ALA A 368 6.05 -20.23 2.30
C ALA A 368 7.10 -21.34 2.16
N PRO A 369 8.08 -21.44 3.08
CA PRO A 369 9.11 -22.46 2.98
C PRO A 369 8.53 -23.86 3.18
N GLU A 370 9.09 -24.80 2.41
CA GLU A 370 8.74 -26.22 2.52
C GLU A 370 9.10 -26.78 3.89
N ALA A 371 8.32 -27.77 4.36
CA ALA A 371 8.53 -28.38 5.68
C ALA A 371 9.95 -28.95 5.87
N GLU A 372 10.57 -29.45 4.81
CA GLU A 372 11.96 -29.95 4.86
C GLU A 372 12.97 -28.81 5.08
N ALA A 373 12.76 -27.64 4.46
CA ALA A 373 13.63 -26.48 4.64
C ALA A 373 13.53 -25.95 6.08
N LEU A 374 12.32 -25.95 6.65
CA LEU A 374 12.09 -25.59 8.05
C LEU A 374 12.78 -26.57 9.01
N ALA A 375 12.61 -27.87 8.79
CA ALA A 375 13.18 -28.91 9.65
C ALA A 375 14.72 -28.96 9.64
N GLN A 376 15.34 -28.53 8.54
CA GLN A 376 16.80 -28.45 8.40
C GLN A 376 17.40 -27.12 8.87
N SER A 377 16.56 -26.13 9.20
CA SER A 377 17.03 -24.80 9.59
C SER A 377 17.61 -24.82 11.02
N GLU A 378 18.76 -24.18 11.20
CA GLU A 378 19.32 -23.93 12.53
C GLU A 378 18.40 -23.02 13.37
N LEU A 379 17.48 -22.28 12.72
CA LEU A 379 16.51 -21.43 13.39
C LEU A 379 15.41 -22.22 14.12
N ALA A 380 15.26 -23.52 13.85
CA ALA A 380 14.29 -24.37 14.55
C ALA A 380 14.59 -24.52 16.07
N GLU A 381 15.81 -24.17 16.50
CA GLU A 381 16.16 -24.10 17.93
C GLU A 381 15.69 -22.79 18.59
N ARG A 382 15.42 -21.75 17.79
CA ARG A 382 15.07 -20.38 18.23
C ARG A 382 13.61 -20.02 17.96
N LEU A 383 13.00 -20.59 16.93
CA LEU A 383 11.64 -20.28 16.49
C LEU A 383 10.75 -21.53 16.51
N ASP A 384 9.48 -21.36 16.87
CA ASP A 384 8.46 -22.40 16.72
C ASP A 384 7.99 -22.45 15.26
N MET A 385 8.53 -23.41 14.52
CA MET A 385 8.23 -23.64 13.11
C MET A 385 7.36 -24.88 12.87
N MET A 386 6.78 -25.48 13.93
CA MET A 386 6.02 -26.74 13.77
C MET A 386 4.86 -26.62 12.77
N ASN A 387 4.26 -25.43 12.66
CA ASN A 387 3.15 -25.14 11.77
C ASN A 387 3.53 -24.19 10.62
N GLY A 388 4.82 -24.14 10.28
CA GLY A 388 5.37 -23.20 9.31
C GLY A 388 5.76 -21.84 9.90
N VAL A 389 6.15 -20.92 9.03
CA VAL A 389 6.51 -19.56 9.41
C VAL A 389 5.25 -18.81 9.83
N THR A 390 5.27 -18.28 11.06
CA THR A 390 4.20 -17.44 11.57
C THR A 390 4.46 -15.97 11.25
N LYS A 391 3.63 -15.07 11.80
CA LYS A 391 3.80 -13.63 11.64
C LYS A 391 5.08 -13.15 12.34
N TYR A 392 5.79 -12.19 11.76
CA TYR A 392 6.96 -11.52 12.33
C TYR A 392 7.03 -10.07 11.82
N LEU A 393 7.75 -9.18 12.50
CA LEU A 393 8.02 -7.81 12.11
C LEU A 393 9.35 -7.70 11.35
N SER A 394 9.44 -6.75 10.43
CA SER A 394 10.66 -6.50 9.64
C SER A 394 11.89 -6.19 10.49
N GLU A 395 11.70 -5.54 11.63
CA GLU A 395 12.72 -5.11 12.57
C GLU A 395 13.48 -6.30 13.16
N SER A 396 12.83 -7.47 13.22
CA SER A 396 13.46 -8.72 13.67
C SER A 396 14.32 -9.40 12.61
N ARG A 397 14.36 -8.88 11.39
CA ARG A 397 15.08 -9.44 10.25
C ARG A 397 16.21 -8.52 9.80
N SER A 398 17.31 -9.13 9.39
CA SER A 398 18.45 -8.41 8.80
C SER A 398 18.18 -7.98 7.35
N GLU A 399 17.27 -8.65 6.66
CA GLU A 399 16.87 -8.35 5.28
C GLU A 399 15.49 -8.94 4.99
N ILE A 400 14.70 -8.28 4.12
CA ILE A 400 13.44 -8.80 3.58
C ILE A 400 13.46 -8.63 2.05
N GLU A 401 13.24 -9.72 1.31
CA GLU A 401 13.07 -9.68 -0.14
C GLU A 401 11.63 -9.26 -0.51
N ILE A 402 11.48 -8.11 -1.16
CA ILE A 402 10.17 -7.51 -1.48
C ILE A 402 9.66 -7.92 -2.85
N ARG A 403 10.56 -7.97 -3.84
CA ARG A 403 10.17 -7.99 -5.25
C ARG A 403 10.19 -9.40 -5.84
N GLY A 404 10.90 -10.33 -5.21
CA GLY A 404 11.01 -11.72 -5.69
C GLY A 404 11.70 -11.82 -7.06
N ARG A 405 12.60 -10.87 -7.36
CA ARG A 405 13.21 -10.74 -8.69
C ARG A 405 14.01 -11.98 -9.04
N ARG A 406 13.96 -12.36 -10.32
CA ARG A 406 14.63 -13.56 -10.85
C ARG A 406 14.19 -14.86 -10.17
N GLY A 407 12.98 -14.88 -9.60
CA GLY A 407 12.43 -16.03 -8.89
C GLY A 407 12.95 -16.20 -7.47
N ALA A 408 13.47 -15.13 -6.86
CA ALA A 408 13.76 -15.13 -5.43
C ALA A 408 12.45 -15.26 -4.63
N ALA A 409 12.46 -16.04 -3.56
CA ALA A 409 11.34 -16.13 -2.63
C ALA A 409 11.23 -14.81 -1.85
N ARG A 410 10.04 -14.24 -1.79
CA ARG A 410 9.75 -13.03 -1.02
C ARG A 410 9.64 -13.33 0.47
N GLY A 411 9.96 -12.33 1.28
CA GLY A 411 10.02 -12.44 2.74
C GLY A 411 11.46 -12.53 3.26
N GLY A 412 11.61 -12.97 4.50
CA GLY A 412 12.88 -13.02 5.21
C GLY A 412 12.84 -13.92 6.43
N TRP A 413 12.04 -15.00 6.41
CA TRP A 413 11.92 -15.94 7.52
C TRP A 413 13.28 -16.51 7.99
N ASP A 414 14.24 -16.66 7.07
CA ASP A 414 15.58 -17.18 7.34
C ASP A 414 16.62 -16.10 7.69
N LYS A 415 16.21 -14.83 7.74
CA LYS A 415 17.08 -13.66 7.99
C LYS A 415 16.98 -13.12 9.42
N LEU A 416 16.67 -13.99 10.39
CA LEU A 416 16.51 -13.62 11.79
C LEU A 416 17.79 -12.95 12.35
N LYS A 417 17.63 -11.80 13.01
CA LYS A 417 18.69 -11.11 13.77
C LYS A 417 19.21 -11.96 14.93
N ASP A 418 20.33 -11.57 15.53
CA ASP A 418 20.86 -12.31 16.67
C ASP A 418 19.98 -12.17 17.92
N GLU A 419 20.18 -13.05 18.92
CA GLU A 419 19.33 -13.06 20.12
C GLU A 419 19.44 -11.77 20.94
N ALA A 420 20.60 -11.11 20.94
CA ALA A 420 20.80 -9.89 21.69
C ALA A 420 20.04 -8.73 21.04
N GLU A 421 20.05 -8.64 19.71
CA GLU A 421 19.27 -7.67 18.94
C GLU A 421 17.77 -7.88 19.14
N ILE A 422 17.28 -9.13 19.11
CA ILE A 422 15.86 -9.41 19.38
C ILE A 422 15.47 -9.03 20.81
N ALA A 423 16.31 -9.32 21.80
CA ALA A 423 16.05 -8.94 23.19
C ALA A 423 16.07 -7.42 23.39
N GLU A 424 16.93 -6.69 22.68
CA GLU A 424 16.98 -5.22 22.72
C GLU A 424 15.71 -4.60 22.11
N LEU A 425 15.25 -5.11 20.97
CA LEU A 425 14.00 -4.70 20.33
C LEU A 425 12.79 -4.94 21.24
N LEU A 426 12.68 -6.16 21.80
CA LEU A 426 11.61 -6.52 22.72
C LEU A 426 11.60 -5.62 23.97
N GLY A 427 12.76 -5.48 24.62
CA GLY A 427 12.89 -4.64 25.82
C GLY A 427 12.66 -3.14 25.55
N GLY A 428 12.89 -2.69 24.31
CA GLY A 428 12.61 -1.34 23.85
C GLY A 428 11.17 -1.10 23.40
N GLY A 429 10.29 -2.12 23.47
CA GLY A 429 8.89 -2.00 23.10
C GLY A 429 8.60 -2.13 21.60
N VAL A 430 9.53 -2.65 20.80
CA VAL A 430 9.33 -2.87 19.36
C VAL A 430 8.62 -4.21 19.17
N TYR A 431 7.31 -4.21 19.32
CA TYR A 431 6.48 -5.39 19.09
C TYR A 431 5.03 -5.00 18.79
N LEU A 432 4.32 -5.84 18.04
CA LEU A 432 2.88 -5.68 17.82
C LEU A 432 2.15 -6.46 18.92
N ASP A 433 1.52 -5.77 19.85
CA ASP A 433 0.67 -6.37 20.89
C ASP A 433 -0.59 -6.94 20.24
N ILE A 434 -0.96 -8.17 20.63
CA ILE A 434 -2.16 -8.84 20.17
C ILE A 434 -2.92 -9.49 21.34
N ALA A 435 -4.24 -9.36 21.32
CA ALA A 435 -5.15 -10.12 22.17
C ALA A 435 -6.11 -10.93 21.29
N ARG A 436 -6.32 -12.20 21.63
CA ARG A 436 -7.13 -13.15 20.86
C ARG A 436 -8.10 -13.93 21.74
N TYR A 437 -9.37 -13.87 21.36
CA TYR A 437 -10.41 -14.73 21.89
C TYR A 437 -10.59 -15.99 21.02
N LYS A 438 -10.72 -17.15 21.66
CA LYS A 438 -11.01 -18.44 21.04
C LYS A 438 -12.37 -18.95 21.50
N SER A 439 -13.37 -18.95 20.62
CA SER A 439 -14.75 -19.25 21.03
C SER A 439 -15.00 -20.69 21.46
N GLY A 440 -14.19 -21.64 20.99
CA GLY A 440 -14.34 -23.05 21.36
C GLY A 440 -14.02 -23.34 22.82
N ALA A 441 -12.93 -22.74 23.30
CA ALA A 441 -12.47 -22.90 24.68
C ALA A 441 -12.94 -21.76 25.60
N GLU A 442 -13.62 -20.75 25.06
CA GLU A 442 -13.98 -19.51 25.76
C GLU A 442 -12.76 -18.88 26.47
N LEU A 443 -11.63 -18.87 25.77
CA LEU A 443 -10.32 -18.49 26.31
C LEU A 443 -9.79 -17.23 25.64
N THR A 444 -9.16 -16.37 26.44
CA THR A 444 -8.38 -15.22 25.96
C THR A 444 -6.89 -15.51 26.08
N GLU A 445 -6.17 -15.23 25.00
CA GLU A 445 -4.71 -15.24 24.94
C GLU A 445 -4.25 -13.82 24.61
N SER A 446 -3.17 -13.35 25.24
CA SER A 446 -2.51 -12.07 24.94
C SER A 446 -1.01 -12.29 24.74
N GLY A 447 -0.36 -11.35 24.08
CA GLY A 447 1.07 -11.37 23.85
C GLY A 447 1.44 -10.52 22.65
N TYR A 448 2.45 -10.94 21.89
CA TYR A 448 3.07 -10.07 20.91
C TYR A 448 3.54 -10.78 19.64
N ILE A 449 3.84 -9.97 18.63
CA ILE A 449 4.55 -10.37 17.43
C ILE A 449 5.80 -9.51 17.32
N LEU A 450 6.97 -10.16 17.29
CA LEU A 450 8.25 -9.56 16.94
C LEU A 450 8.98 -10.46 15.94
N GLU A 451 9.73 -11.44 16.40
CA GLU A 451 10.43 -12.39 15.54
C GLU A 451 9.58 -13.59 15.13
N GLN A 452 8.56 -13.84 15.95
CA GLN A 452 7.44 -14.74 15.74
C GLN A 452 6.26 -14.30 16.62
N ARG A 453 5.14 -15.01 16.55
CA ARG A 453 4.01 -14.80 17.45
C ARG A 453 4.22 -15.52 18.79
N HIS A 454 4.11 -14.79 19.89
CA HIS A 454 4.07 -15.30 21.25
C HIS A 454 2.72 -15.00 21.88
N LEU A 455 2.05 -16.03 22.39
CA LEU A 455 0.75 -15.90 23.03
C LEU A 455 0.70 -16.77 24.28
N SER A 456 0.12 -16.21 25.34
CA SER A 456 -0.15 -16.91 26.60
C SER A 456 -1.52 -16.48 27.11
N GLU A 457 -2.10 -17.27 28.01
CA GLU A 457 -3.29 -16.84 28.75
C GLU A 457 -2.99 -15.55 29.53
N SER A 458 -3.96 -14.64 29.58
CA SER A 458 -3.80 -13.35 30.28
C SER A 458 -4.90 -13.16 31.31
N GLU A 459 -4.51 -12.70 32.49
CA GLU A 459 -5.44 -12.21 33.52
C GLU A 459 -5.67 -10.70 33.40
N ALA A 460 -4.81 -9.98 32.67
CA ALA A 460 -4.91 -8.53 32.47
C ALA A 460 -5.75 -8.15 31.23
N VAL A 461 -5.98 -9.13 30.36
CA VAL A 461 -6.76 -8.99 29.12
C VAL A 461 -7.80 -10.09 29.06
N VAL A 462 -9.07 -9.72 29.14
CA VAL A 462 -10.20 -10.64 29.18
C VAL A 462 -11.15 -10.31 28.04
N MET A 463 -11.45 -11.32 27.23
CA MET A 463 -12.47 -11.26 26.19
C MET A 463 -13.55 -12.30 26.43
N THR A 464 -14.77 -11.95 26.09
CA THR A 464 -15.92 -12.85 26.05
C THR A 464 -16.69 -12.64 24.76
N ALA A 465 -17.47 -13.63 24.36
CA ALA A 465 -18.39 -13.46 23.24
C ALA A 465 -19.64 -14.33 23.41
N THR A 466 -20.78 -13.79 22.99
CA THR A 466 -22.06 -14.51 22.96
C THR A 466 -22.73 -14.31 21.60
N GLU A 467 -23.35 -15.37 21.07
CA GLU A 467 -24.20 -15.28 19.89
C GLU A 467 -25.67 -15.27 20.32
N GLU A 468 -26.40 -14.21 19.96
CA GLU A 468 -27.83 -14.11 20.19
C GLU A 468 -28.55 -13.70 18.90
N ASN A 469 -29.57 -14.48 18.50
CA ASN A 469 -30.36 -14.23 17.30
C ASN A 469 -29.54 -14.03 16.00
N GLY A 470 -28.44 -14.78 15.85
CA GLY A 470 -27.55 -14.69 14.68
C GLY A 470 -26.61 -13.49 14.70
N VAL A 471 -26.47 -12.80 15.83
CA VAL A 471 -25.50 -11.72 16.01
C VAL A 471 -24.51 -12.10 17.10
N TRP A 472 -23.23 -12.11 16.75
CA TRP A 472 -22.17 -12.19 17.74
C TRP A 472 -21.96 -10.83 18.40
N THR A 473 -21.85 -10.83 19.72
CA THR A 473 -21.38 -9.68 20.49
C THR A 473 -20.19 -10.13 21.32
N ALA A 474 -19.03 -9.50 21.09
CA ALA A 474 -17.82 -9.75 21.86
C ALA A 474 -17.42 -8.51 22.66
N TYR A 475 -16.87 -8.75 23.83
CA TYR A 475 -16.40 -7.73 24.75
C TYR A 475 -14.91 -7.93 25.03
N LEU A 476 -14.20 -6.83 25.23
CA LEU A 476 -12.81 -6.80 25.67
C LEU A 476 -12.72 -5.91 26.90
N THR A 477 -12.17 -6.43 27.99
CA THR A 477 -11.69 -5.68 29.14
C THR A 477 -10.17 -5.83 29.20
N ARG A 478 -9.43 -4.73 29.04
CA ARG A 478 -7.97 -4.75 28.98
C ARG A 478 -7.41 -3.70 29.93
N ALA A 479 -6.53 -4.09 30.84
CA ALA A 479 -5.81 -3.12 31.66
C ALA A 479 -5.01 -2.15 30.77
N LEU A 480 -5.02 -0.86 31.09
CA LEU A 480 -4.18 0.13 30.39
C LEU A 480 -2.69 -0.15 30.66
N ARG A 481 -2.37 -0.65 31.86
CA ARG A 481 -1.04 -1.12 32.26
C ARG A 481 -1.15 -2.55 32.76
N THR A 482 -0.68 -3.50 31.95
CA THR A 482 -0.78 -4.93 32.24
C THR A 482 0.40 -5.43 33.06
N GLY A 483 1.54 -4.73 33.05
CA GLY A 483 2.79 -5.15 33.68
C GLY A 483 3.38 -6.43 33.09
N VAL A 484 2.88 -6.88 31.93
CA VAL A 484 3.27 -8.11 31.24
C VAL A 484 4.04 -7.74 29.98
N GLU A 485 5.23 -8.31 29.82
CA GLU A 485 6.03 -8.14 28.59
C GLU A 485 5.27 -8.68 27.38
N GLY A 486 5.17 -7.88 26.32
CA GLY A 486 4.39 -8.21 25.13
C GLY A 486 3.00 -7.59 25.09
N ASP A 487 2.47 -7.15 26.23
CA ASP A 487 1.25 -6.35 26.28
C ASP A 487 1.66 -4.86 26.38
N LYS A 488 1.29 -4.02 25.41
CA LYS A 488 1.73 -2.62 25.37
C LYS A 488 1.07 -1.77 26.48
N PRO A 489 1.81 -0.97 27.25
CA PRO A 489 1.17 0.04 28.10
C PRO A 489 0.45 1.09 27.22
N LEU A 490 -0.84 1.30 27.49
CA LEU A 490 -1.69 2.28 26.78
C LEU A 490 -1.83 3.53 27.63
N ALA A 491 -1.05 4.56 27.31
CA ALA A 491 -1.15 5.89 27.90
C ALA A 491 -2.28 6.68 27.22
N THR A 492 -3.11 7.37 28.00
CA THR A 492 -4.30 8.05 27.46
C THR A 492 -3.97 9.36 26.74
N ASP A 493 -2.73 9.84 26.83
CA ASP A 493 -2.22 11.02 26.12
C ASP A 493 -1.47 10.67 24.83
N ARG A 494 -1.54 9.39 24.38
CA ARG A 494 -0.92 8.92 23.14
C ARG A 494 -1.96 8.31 22.21
N LYS A 495 -1.54 8.15 20.95
CA LYS A 495 -2.29 7.50 19.88
C LYS A 495 -1.67 6.15 19.55
N TYR A 496 -2.51 5.17 19.23
CA TYR A 496 -2.10 3.82 18.89
C TYR A 496 -2.71 3.37 17.57
N SER A 497 -1.98 2.58 16.80
CA SER A 497 -2.53 1.83 15.69
C SER A 497 -3.33 0.64 16.22
N PHE A 498 -4.55 0.48 15.73
CA PHE A 498 -5.53 -0.53 16.10
C PHE A 498 -6.04 -1.28 14.88
N ASN A 499 -6.09 -2.60 14.98
CA ASN A 499 -6.68 -3.46 13.95
C ASN A 499 -7.53 -4.55 14.57
N VAL A 500 -8.49 -5.02 13.78
CA VAL A 500 -9.30 -6.21 14.09
C VAL A 500 -9.03 -7.27 13.03
N ALA A 501 -8.84 -8.50 13.47
CA ALA A 501 -8.82 -9.69 12.64
C ALA A 501 -9.85 -10.69 13.16
N LEU A 502 -10.71 -11.20 12.28
CA LEU A 502 -11.75 -12.16 12.60
C LEU A 502 -11.53 -13.43 11.78
N HIS A 503 -11.11 -14.50 12.45
CA HIS A 503 -11.17 -15.85 11.91
C HIS A 503 -12.61 -16.34 12.05
N ASP A 504 -13.46 -15.92 11.12
CA ASP A 504 -14.84 -16.38 11.04
C ASP A 504 -14.95 -17.72 10.32
N ASP A 505 -15.97 -18.50 10.69
CA ASP A 505 -16.33 -19.76 10.06
C ASP A 505 -15.22 -20.81 10.11
N TYR A 506 -14.78 -21.14 11.33
CA TYR A 506 -13.76 -22.16 11.60
C TYR A 506 -12.44 -21.92 10.84
N ALA A 507 -12.14 -20.67 10.53
CA ALA A 507 -10.95 -20.30 9.78
C ALA A 507 -9.68 -20.37 10.64
N ALA A 508 -8.56 -20.62 9.97
CA ALA A 508 -7.23 -20.55 10.56
C ALA A 508 -6.26 -19.81 9.63
N SER A 509 -5.03 -19.61 10.10
CA SER A 509 -3.96 -19.03 9.30
C SER A 509 -4.37 -17.69 8.67
N ARG A 510 -4.07 -17.46 7.38
CA ARG A 510 -4.38 -16.22 6.65
C ARG A 510 -5.82 -16.10 6.14
N PHE A 511 -6.66 -17.12 6.30
CA PHE A 511 -8.02 -17.16 5.73
C PHE A 511 -9.05 -16.41 6.59
N HIS A 512 -8.63 -15.28 7.16
CA HIS A 512 -9.41 -14.45 8.08
C HIS A 512 -9.68 -13.08 7.50
N HIS A 513 -10.75 -12.44 7.98
CA HIS A 513 -11.08 -11.08 7.64
C HIS A 513 -10.27 -10.12 8.49
N VAL A 514 -9.89 -8.98 7.93
CA VAL A 514 -9.11 -7.94 8.61
C VAL A 514 -9.73 -6.57 8.39
N SER A 515 -9.51 -5.66 9.33
CA SER A 515 -9.77 -4.24 9.12
C SER A 515 -8.58 -3.53 8.50
N TRP A 516 -8.79 -2.33 7.95
CA TRP A 516 -7.69 -1.37 7.82
C TRP A 516 -7.12 -0.99 9.20
N GLN A 517 -6.00 -0.28 9.19
CA GLN A 517 -5.42 0.36 10.35
C GLN A 517 -6.24 1.59 10.76
N TYR A 518 -6.72 1.58 12.00
CA TYR A 518 -7.40 2.69 12.64
C TYR A 518 -6.51 3.26 13.74
N GLY A 519 -6.55 4.56 13.96
CA GLY A 519 -5.97 5.19 15.13
C GLY A 519 -6.95 5.13 16.30
N LEU A 520 -6.44 4.67 17.44
CA LEU A 520 -7.08 4.68 18.73
C LEU A 520 -6.49 5.81 19.57
N ALA A 521 -7.36 6.68 20.08
CA ALA A 521 -7.05 7.69 21.10
C ALA A 521 -8.06 7.61 22.25
N PHE A 522 -7.84 8.40 23.31
CA PHE A 522 -8.61 8.36 24.54
C PHE A 522 -9.10 9.76 24.93
N ASP A 523 -10.41 10.01 24.81
CA ASP A 523 -11.06 11.30 25.11
C ASP A 523 -10.36 12.52 24.49
N ALA A 524 -9.82 12.36 23.28
CA ALA A 524 -9.02 13.39 22.63
C ALA A 524 -9.88 14.50 22.01
N GLU A 525 -9.45 15.75 22.10
CA GLU A 525 -10.04 16.88 21.35
C GLU A 525 -9.51 16.89 19.91
N ILE A 526 -10.39 16.80 18.90
CA ILE A 526 -10.02 16.70 17.48
C ILE A 526 -10.77 17.78 16.67
N PRO A 527 -10.08 18.69 15.93
CA PRO A 527 -8.63 18.87 15.88
C PRO A 527 -8.10 19.52 17.17
N GLY A 528 -6.96 19.06 17.68
CA GLY A 528 -6.41 19.56 18.94
C GLY A 528 -5.23 18.75 19.45
N ASP A 529 -5.52 17.64 20.12
CA ASP A 529 -4.52 16.73 20.69
C ASP A 529 -3.79 15.93 19.60
N PHE A 530 -4.49 15.68 18.48
CA PHE A 530 -3.96 15.01 17.29
C PHE A 530 -4.47 15.70 16.01
N GLU A 531 -3.82 15.41 14.88
CA GLU A 531 -4.32 15.78 13.54
C GLU A 531 -5.59 14.99 13.20
N GLU A 532 -6.52 15.62 12.47
CA GLU A 532 -7.88 15.11 12.18
C GLU A 532 -7.92 13.78 11.42
N ASP A 533 -6.86 13.45 10.69
CA ASP A 533 -6.80 12.37 9.68
C ASP A 533 -6.29 11.02 10.23
N MET A 534 -6.08 10.94 11.55
CA MET A 534 -5.39 9.81 12.17
C MET A 534 -6.12 9.15 13.33
N VAL A 535 -7.30 9.61 13.74
CA VAL A 535 -8.04 9.05 14.88
C VAL A 535 -9.47 8.72 14.45
N GLU A 536 -9.69 7.46 14.09
CA GLU A 536 -11.00 6.94 13.73
C GLU A 536 -11.75 6.36 14.95
N ILE A 537 -11.03 5.94 15.99
CA ILE A 537 -11.60 5.45 17.25
C ILE A 537 -11.12 6.36 18.39
N ASN A 538 -12.03 7.17 18.92
CA ASN A 538 -11.79 7.96 20.12
C ASN A 538 -12.55 7.32 21.29
N ALA A 539 -11.85 6.59 22.16
CA ALA A 539 -12.45 5.90 23.27
C ALA A 539 -13.10 6.91 24.23
N THR A 540 -14.36 6.69 24.58
CA THR A 540 -15.11 7.60 25.45
C THR A 540 -14.82 7.31 26.92
N ARG A 541 -14.45 8.33 27.69
CA ARG A 541 -14.25 8.18 29.13
C ARG A 541 -15.58 7.88 29.83
N ILE A 542 -15.59 6.87 30.69
CA ILE A 542 -16.75 6.50 31.51
C ILE A 542 -16.40 6.55 33.01
N ALA A 543 -17.44 6.73 33.83
CA ALA A 543 -17.34 6.58 35.28
C ALA A 543 -18.06 5.29 35.68
N ARG A 544 -17.34 4.36 36.31
CA ARG A 544 -17.88 3.10 36.82
C ARG A 544 -18.46 3.23 38.21
#